data_AF-A0A7S3RHT9-F1
#
_entry.id   AF-A0A7S3RHT9-F1
#
_cell.length_a   1.000
_cell.length_b   1.000
_cell.length_c   1.000
_cell.angle_alpha   90.00
_cell.angle_beta   90.00
_cell.angle_gamma   90.00
#
_symmetry.space_group_name_H-M   'P 1'
#
loop_
_entity.id
_entity.type
_entity.pdbx_description
1 polymer ?
#
loop_
_entity_poly.entity_id
_entity_poly.type
_entity_poly.pdbx_seq_one_letter_code
_entity_poly.pdbx_strand_id
1 'polypeptide(L)'
;MFFLPQGQGGVLPNNIIYYHIKTTNPLMMKSDRQMEKNRKDLTCDNLDAHTGKGHFIKFTFNSIGLIDSVTYMGSEEVILQSLWSFVGLHENYLNQLTSRFENGIIPNVVEFLSENWAIALYHEWFGDFCLRMRQGIQ
;
A
#
# COMPACT_ATOMS: atom_id res chain seq x y z
N MET A 1 8.24 5.29 -19.68
CA MET A 1 8.94 6.20 -18.76
C MET A 1 8.64 5.69 -17.36
N PHE A 2 9.63 5.12 -16.68
CA PHE A 2 9.44 4.53 -15.34
C PHE A 2 9.46 5.65 -14.30
N PHE A 3 8.37 5.80 -13.56
CA PHE A 3 8.26 6.78 -12.48
C PHE A 3 8.57 6.06 -11.17
N LEU A 4 9.68 6.42 -10.53
CA LEU A 4 10.11 5.81 -9.27
C LEU A 4 9.25 6.37 -8.13
N PRO A 5 8.60 5.51 -7.31
CA PRO A 5 7.85 5.99 -6.15
C PRO A 5 8.76 6.75 -5.18
N GLN A 6 8.26 7.86 -4.65
CA GLN A 6 8.97 8.66 -3.64
C GLN A 6 8.55 8.20 -2.24
N GLY A 7 9.53 7.79 -1.44
CA GLY A 7 9.34 7.46 -0.03
C GLY A 7 9.86 8.57 0.88
N GLN A 8 9.12 8.88 1.94
CA GLN A 8 9.60 9.60 3.12
C GLN A 8 9.52 8.65 4.30
N GLY A 9 10.52 8.66 5.17
CA GLY A 9 10.52 7.81 6.36
C GLY A 9 11.27 8.45 7.51
N GLY A 10 10.95 8.01 8.73
CA GLY A 10 11.57 8.50 9.95
C GLY A 10 11.15 7.69 11.16
N VAL A 11 11.86 7.89 12.27
CA VAL A 11 11.50 7.30 13.56
C VAL A 11 10.84 8.38 14.41
N LEU A 12 9.61 8.09 14.84
CA LEU A 12 8.81 8.92 15.72
C LEU A 12 9.16 8.64 17.20
N PRO A 13 8.78 9.54 18.13
CA PRO A 13 8.87 9.28 19.56
C PRO A 13 8.26 7.93 19.93
N ASN A 14 8.82 7.25 20.94
CA ASN A 14 8.51 5.87 21.32
C ASN A 14 8.99 4.79 20.33
N ASN A 15 10.01 5.09 19.52
CA ASN A 15 10.66 4.10 18.64
C ASN A 15 9.71 3.56 17.55
N ILE A 16 8.71 4.35 17.16
CA ILE A 16 7.74 4.00 16.12
C ILE A 16 8.32 4.36 14.76
N ILE A 17 8.35 3.41 13.85
CA ILE A 17 8.85 3.59 12.50
C ILE A 17 7.72 4.12 11.62
N TYR A 18 7.97 5.19 10.88
CA TYR A 18 7.04 5.79 9.92
C TYR A 18 7.62 5.73 8.51
N TYR A 19 6.79 5.28 7.57
CA TYR A 19 7.07 5.30 6.14
C TYR A 19 5.85 5.78 5.38
N HIS A 20 6.06 6.70 4.45
CA HIS A 20 5.05 7.17 3.51
C HIS A 20 5.63 7.12 2.11
N ILE A 21 5.12 6.19 1.30
CA ILE A 21 5.54 5.99 -0.08
C ILE A 21 4.40 6.40 -0.99
N LYS A 22 4.68 7.32 -1.90
CA LYS A 22 3.73 7.81 -2.90
C LYS A 22 4.26 7.58 -4.31
N THR A 23 3.36 7.34 -5.25
CA THR A 23 3.71 7.30 -6.67
C THR A 23 4.10 8.69 -7.18
N THR A 24 4.98 8.75 -8.18
CA THR A 24 5.43 9.99 -8.84
C THR A 24 4.88 10.15 -10.25
N ASN A 25 3.86 9.36 -10.61
CA ASN A 25 3.32 9.33 -11.97
C ASN A 25 2.80 10.74 -12.37
N PRO A 26 3.33 11.40 -13.42
CA PRO A 26 3.02 12.79 -13.77
C PRO A 26 1.62 13.00 -14.35
N LEU A 27 0.82 11.94 -14.55
CA LEU A 27 -0.63 12.09 -14.68
C LEU A 27 -1.26 12.75 -13.42
N MET A 28 -0.55 12.72 -12.28
CA MET A 28 -0.94 13.42 -11.04
C MET A 28 -0.50 14.89 -10.99
N MET A 29 0.41 15.34 -11.86
CA MET A 29 0.99 16.69 -11.82
C MET A 29 0.26 17.70 -12.71
N LYS A 30 -1.04 17.48 -12.96
CA LYS A 30 -1.96 18.51 -13.47
C LYS A 30 -3.37 18.25 -12.97
N SER A 31 -3.66 18.62 -11.74
CA SER A 31 -4.73 19.60 -11.48
C SER A 31 -4.99 19.73 -9.98
N ASP A 32 -5.22 20.98 -9.59
CA ASP A 32 -5.91 21.47 -8.40
C ASP A 32 -7.36 20.94 -8.28
N ARG A 33 -7.61 19.72 -8.76
CA ARG A 33 -8.88 19.02 -8.68
C ARG A 33 -8.70 18.01 -7.57
N GLN A 34 -9.45 18.20 -6.49
CA GLN A 34 -9.91 17.08 -5.67
C GLN A 34 -10.52 16.07 -6.64
N MET A 35 -9.73 15.13 -7.17
CA MET A 35 -10.26 14.01 -7.91
C MET A 35 -11.17 13.32 -6.92
N GLU A 36 -12.47 13.36 -7.17
CA GLU A 36 -13.47 12.68 -6.35
C GLU A 36 -12.96 11.26 -6.16
N LYS A 37 -12.49 10.97 -4.95
CA LYS A 37 -12.08 9.63 -4.55
C LYS A 37 -13.35 8.80 -4.54
N ASN A 38 -13.70 8.25 -5.69
CA ASN A 38 -14.82 7.32 -5.83
C ASN A 38 -14.54 5.99 -5.11
N ARG A 39 -13.31 5.77 -4.63
CA ARG A 39 -12.93 4.60 -3.84
C ARG A 39 -12.48 5.03 -2.44
N LYS A 40 -12.94 4.27 -1.45
CA LYS A 40 -12.56 4.46 -0.05
C LYS A 40 -11.10 4.07 0.14
N ASP A 41 -10.38 4.89 0.88
CA ASP A 41 -9.04 4.53 1.36
C ASP A 41 -9.16 3.38 2.37
N LEU A 42 -8.26 2.41 2.30
CA LEU A 42 -8.17 1.36 3.31
C LEU A 42 -7.27 1.87 4.43
N THR A 43 -7.81 1.98 5.64
CA THR A 43 -7.04 2.38 6.83
C THR A 43 -7.23 1.32 7.91
N CYS A 44 -6.14 0.68 8.29
CA CYS A 44 -6.10 -0.27 9.39
C CYS A 44 -5.29 0.38 10.51
N ASP A 45 -5.97 0.73 11.59
CA ASP A 45 -5.38 1.28 12.79
C ASP A 45 -5.47 0.24 13.90
N ASN A 46 -4.35 -0.42 14.18
CA ASN A 46 -4.20 -1.33 15.31
C ASN A 46 -3.07 -0.82 16.24
N LEU A 47 -2.77 0.48 16.19
CA LEU A 47 -1.72 1.09 17.00
C LEU A 47 -2.31 1.50 18.35
N ASP A 48 -1.87 0.85 19.43
CA ASP A 48 -2.23 1.30 20.77
C ASP A 48 -1.36 2.51 21.18
N ALA A 49 -1.99 3.69 21.25
CA ALA A 49 -1.35 4.93 21.64
C ALA A 49 -0.79 4.91 23.07
N HIS A 50 -1.30 4.02 23.95
CA HIS A 50 -0.89 3.96 25.35
C HIS A 50 0.35 3.07 25.54
N THR A 51 0.39 1.92 24.88
CA THR A 51 1.53 0.98 24.99
C THR A 51 2.58 1.17 23.89
N GLY A 52 2.27 1.92 22.83
CA GLY A 52 3.12 2.10 21.66
C GLY A 52 3.30 0.81 20.86
N LYS A 53 2.45 -0.21 21.11
CA LYS A 53 2.49 -1.50 20.42
C LYS A 53 1.43 -1.54 19.33
N GLY A 54 1.84 -1.98 18.15
CA GLY A 54 0.96 -2.21 17.02
C GLY A 54 1.40 -1.49 15.75
N HIS A 55 0.48 -1.47 14.79
CA HIS A 55 0.73 -1.02 13.44
C HIS A 55 -0.47 -0.27 12.89
N PHE A 56 -0.18 0.79 12.18
CA PHE A 56 -1.08 1.57 11.38
C PHE A 56 -0.63 1.43 9.93
N ILE A 57 -1.54 0.98 9.07
CA ILE A 57 -1.28 0.89 7.64
C ILE A 57 -2.45 1.50 6.87
N LYS A 58 -2.12 2.38 5.94
CA LYS A 58 -3.08 3.07 5.10
C LYS A 58 -2.70 2.89 3.63
N PHE A 59 -3.63 2.35 2.86
CA PHE A 59 -3.57 2.30 1.40
C PHE A 59 -4.54 3.33 0.83
N THR A 60 -4.04 4.09 -0.13
CA THR A 60 -4.86 5.01 -0.92
C THR A 60 -4.93 4.51 -2.34
N PHE A 61 -6.11 4.60 -2.93
CA PHE A 61 -6.37 4.10 -4.28
C PHE A 61 -6.74 5.25 -5.21
N ASN A 62 -6.33 5.13 -6.47
CA ASN A 62 -6.75 6.00 -7.54
C ASN A 62 -8.15 5.58 -8.06
N SER A 63 -8.81 6.45 -8.81
CA SER A 63 -10.08 6.22 -9.51
C SER A 63 -10.16 4.91 -10.31
N ILE A 64 -9.02 4.44 -10.83
CA ILE A 64 -8.89 3.19 -11.60
C ILE A 64 -8.53 1.96 -10.75
N GLY A 65 -8.46 2.07 -9.42
CA GLY A 65 -8.15 0.97 -8.51
C GLY A 65 -6.66 0.66 -8.35
N LEU A 66 -5.76 1.53 -8.80
CA LEU A 66 -4.31 1.41 -8.55
C LEU A 66 -3.94 2.01 -7.19
N ILE A 67 -2.97 1.41 -6.51
CA ILE A 67 -2.41 1.92 -5.26
C ILE A 67 -1.57 3.17 -5.56
N ASP A 68 -2.01 4.29 -5.00
CA ASP A 68 -1.44 5.61 -5.22
C ASP A 68 -0.34 5.92 -4.20
N SER A 69 -0.66 5.69 -2.92
CA SER A 69 0.29 5.79 -1.82
C SER A 69 0.00 4.77 -0.73
N VAL A 70 1.07 4.36 -0.06
CA VAL A 70 1.06 3.46 1.09
C VAL A 70 1.74 4.17 2.26
N THR A 71 1.05 4.24 3.38
CA THR A 71 1.59 4.77 4.63
C THR A 71 1.63 3.66 5.66
N TYR A 72 2.77 3.46 6.28
CA TYR A 72 2.97 2.51 7.36
C TYR A 72 3.52 3.25 8.57
N MET A 73 3.01 2.93 9.75
CA MET A 73 3.48 3.44 11.01
C MET A 73 3.37 2.34 12.07
N GLY A 74 4.45 1.90 12.68
CA GLY A 74 4.38 0.82 13.67
C GLY A 74 5.66 0.61 14.45
N SER A 75 5.56 -0.17 15.53
CA SER A 75 6.73 -0.50 16.36
C SER A 75 7.63 -1.58 15.75
N GLU A 76 7.11 -2.37 14.81
CA GLU A 76 7.87 -3.43 14.13
C GLU A 76 8.50 -2.95 12.82
N GLU A 77 9.67 -3.50 12.53
CA GLU A 77 10.36 -3.30 11.28
C GLU A 77 9.57 -3.93 10.14
N VAL A 78 9.15 -3.10 9.18
CA VAL A 78 8.59 -3.56 7.92
C VAL A 78 9.64 -3.41 6.83
N ILE A 79 9.70 -4.41 5.96
CA ILE A 79 10.59 -4.40 4.79
C ILE A 79 10.11 -3.28 3.85
N LEU A 80 10.88 -2.19 3.76
CA LEU A 80 10.55 -1.05 2.92
C LEU A 80 10.32 -1.46 1.44
N GLN A 81 11.11 -2.43 0.96
CA GLN A 81 10.98 -2.99 -0.38
C GLN A 81 9.59 -3.62 -0.64
N SER A 82 8.99 -4.23 0.38
CA SER A 82 7.63 -4.76 0.32
C SER A 82 6.61 -3.65 0.10
N LEU A 83 6.72 -2.55 0.86
CA LEU A 83 5.84 -1.39 0.71
C LEU A 83 5.99 -0.72 -0.65
N TRP A 84 7.22 -0.66 -1.16
CA TRP A 84 7.53 -0.07 -2.46
C TRP A 84 6.86 -0.84 -3.60
N SER A 85 6.85 -2.17 -3.51
CA SER A 85 6.30 -3.05 -4.54
C SER A 85 4.78 -2.94 -4.69
N PHE A 86 4.07 -2.47 -3.66
CA PHE A 86 2.63 -2.23 -3.75
C PHE A 86 2.27 -1.03 -4.63
N VAL A 87 3.10 0.01 -4.65
CA VAL A 87 2.75 1.25 -5.36
C VAL A 87 2.66 0.97 -6.86
N GLY A 88 1.51 1.30 -7.45
CA GLY A 88 1.21 1.01 -8.86
C GLY A 88 0.57 -0.36 -9.13
N LEU A 89 0.42 -1.24 -8.14
CA LEU A 89 -0.40 -2.45 -8.27
C LEU A 89 -1.88 -2.12 -8.19
N HIS A 90 -2.72 -2.95 -8.82
CA HIS A 90 -4.17 -2.86 -8.70
C HIS A 90 -4.65 -3.53 -7.40
N GLU A 91 -5.65 -2.95 -6.73
CA GLU A 91 -6.14 -3.45 -5.44
C GLU A 91 -6.64 -4.90 -5.48
N ASN A 92 -7.13 -5.37 -6.63
CA ASN A 92 -7.52 -6.76 -6.84
C ASN A 92 -6.39 -7.77 -6.55
N TYR A 93 -5.11 -7.39 -6.70
CA TYR A 93 -3.99 -8.27 -6.38
C TYR A 93 -3.81 -8.46 -4.87
N LEU A 94 -4.33 -7.53 -4.05
CA LEU A 94 -4.37 -7.66 -2.59
C LEU A 94 -5.47 -8.62 -2.12
N ASN A 95 -5.94 -9.56 -2.96
CA ASN A 95 -6.92 -10.59 -2.58
C ASN A 95 -8.19 -10.01 -1.91
N GLN A 96 -8.73 -8.93 -2.47
CA GLN A 96 -9.89 -8.20 -1.93
C GLN A 96 -9.68 -7.72 -0.48
N LEU A 97 -8.44 -7.34 -0.13
CA LEU A 97 -8.05 -6.84 1.20
C LEU A 97 -9.05 -5.82 1.75
N THR A 98 -9.41 -4.81 0.95
CA THR A 98 -10.34 -3.75 1.35
C THR A 98 -11.68 -4.33 1.81
N SER A 99 -12.27 -5.22 1.01
CA SER A 99 -13.55 -5.86 1.33
C SER A 99 -13.43 -6.77 2.54
N ARG A 100 -12.36 -7.55 2.66
CA ARG A 100 -12.18 -8.48 3.78
C ARG A 100 -11.96 -7.74 5.11
N PHE A 101 -11.25 -6.63 5.08
CA PHE A 101 -11.05 -5.77 6.24
C PHE A 101 -12.34 -5.06 6.65
N GLU A 102 -13.07 -4.45 5.71
CA GLU A 102 -14.36 -3.79 6.00
C GLU A 102 -15.41 -4.76 6.56
N ASN A 103 -15.41 -6.02 6.11
CA ASN A 103 -16.31 -7.06 6.63
C ASN A 103 -15.83 -7.68 7.96
N GLY A 104 -14.71 -7.20 8.53
CA GLY A 104 -14.15 -7.74 9.77
C GLY A 104 -13.63 -9.17 9.67
N ILE A 105 -13.39 -9.68 8.46
CA ILE A 105 -12.84 -11.02 8.21
C ILE A 105 -11.36 -11.06 8.60
N ILE A 106 -10.65 -9.96 8.32
CA ILE A 106 -9.23 -9.81 8.65
C ILE A 106 -9.11 -8.80 9.78
N PRO A 107 -8.60 -9.19 10.97
CA PRO A 107 -8.42 -8.28 12.09
C PRO A 107 -7.22 -7.35 11.89
N ASN A 108 -6.17 -7.80 11.21
CA ASN A 108 -4.93 -7.06 11.02
C ASN A 108 -4.42 -7.19 9.58
N VAL A 109 -4.35 -6.08 8.87
CA VAL A 109 -3.87 -6.02 7.48
C VAL A 109 -2.41 -6.44 7.37
N VAL A 110 -1.56 -6.09 8.35
CA VAL A 110 -0.13 -6.42 8.33
C VAL A 110 0.08 -7.93 8.47
N GLU A 111 -0.68 -8.59 9.34
CA GLU A 111 -0.63 -10.05 9.51
C GLU A 111 -1.10 -10.76 8.24
N PHE A 112 -2.18 -10.30 7.63
CA PHE A 112 -2.69 -10.89 6.39
C PHE A 112 -1.72 -10.73 5.22
N LEU A 113 -1.00 -9.60 5.15
CA LEU A 113 0.07 -9.39 4.19
C LEU A 113 1.34 -10.18 4.55
N SER A 114 1.50 -10.66 5.79
CA SER A 114 2.62 -11.51 6.18
C SER A 114 2.43 -12.98 5.77
N GLU A 115 1.26 -13.36 5.24
CA GLU A 115 0.99 -14.71 4.76
C GLU A 115 1.75 -15.04 3.45
N ASN A 116 2.00 -16.33 3.21
CA ASN A 116 2.82 -16.81 2.10
C ASN A 116 2.35 -16.37 0.70
N TRP A 117 1.04 -16.14 0.51
CA TRP A 117 0.51 -15.71 -0.79
C TRP A 117 0.98 -14.30 -1.18
N ALA A 118 1.25 -13.44 -0.18
CA ALA A 118 1.65 -12.05 -0.39
C ALA A 118 3.12 -11.92 -0.77
N ILE A 119 3.94 -12.97 -0.59
CA ILE A 119 5.36 -12.98 -0.96
C ILE A 119 5.56 -12.60 -2.43
N ALA A 120 4.67 -13.07 -3.31
CA ALA A 120 4.71 -12.73 -4.74
C ALA A 120 4.53 -11.22 -4.99
N LEU A 121 3.75 -10.53 -4.16
CA LEU A 121 3.48 -9.08 -4.28
C LEU A 121 4.71 -8.23 -3.91
N TYR A 122 5.62 -8.78 -3.10
CA TYR A 122 6.86 -8.09 -2.68
C TYR A 122 7.98 -8.17 -3.70
N HIS A 123 7.77 -8.94 -4.76
CA HIS A 123 8.75 -9.06 -5.82
C HIS A 123 8.71 -7.81 -6.71
N GLU A 124 9.84 -7.16 -6.89
CA GLU A 124 9.96 -5.91 -7.67
C GLU A 124 9.43 -6.05 -9.12
N TRP A 125 9.60 -7.23 -9.73
CA TRP A 125 9.11 -7.50 -11.09
C TRP A 125 7.65 -7.96 -11.16
N PHE A 126 6.94 -8.10 -10.03
CA PHE A 126 5.56 -8.58 -10.03
C PHE A 126 4.65 -7.63 -10.83
N GLY A 127 4.82 -6.32 -10.67
CA GLY A 127 4.09 -5.32 -11.45
C GLY A 127 4.34 -5.46 -12.94
N ASP A 128 5.60 -5.57 -13.36
CA ASP A 128 5.96 -5.76 -14.77
C ASP A 128 5.48 -7.11 -15.32
N PHE A 129 5.47 -8.16 -14.50
CA PHE A 129 4.93 -9.46 -14.86
C PHE A 129 3.43 -9.37 -15.15
N CYS A 130 2.65 -8.73 -14.29
CA CYS A 130 1.22 -8.52 -14.50
C CYS A 130 0.93 -7.69 -15.76
N LEU A 131 1.72 -6.64 -16.02
CA LEU A 131 1.61 -5.83 -17.23
C LEU A 131 1.88 -6.66 -18.49
N ARG A 132 2.95 -7.47 -18.47
CA ARG A 132 3.30 -8.37 -19.58
C ARG A 132 2.25 -9.46 -19.81
N MET A 133 1.70 -10.06 -18.75
CA MET A 133 0.61 -11.03 -18.84
C MET A 133 -0.63 -10.45 -19.52
N ARG A 134 -0.97 -9.18 -19.25
CA ARG A 134 -2.09 -8.51 -19.92
C ARG A 134 -1.81 -8.21 -21.40
N GLN A 135 -0.55 -7.97 -21.76
CA GLN A 135 -0.14 -7.67 -23.14
C GLN A 135 0.08 -8.92 -23.99
N GLY A 136 0.48 -10.04 -23.38
CA GLY A 136 0.76 -11.31 -24.05
C GLY A 136 -0.45 -12.17 -24.40
N ILE A 137 -1.68 -11.69 -24.18
CA ILE A 137 -2.93 -12.35 -24.60
C ILE A 137 -3.40 -11.76 -25.95
N GLN A 138 -2.50 -11.61 -26.92
CA GLN A 138 -2.85 -11.30 -28.31
C GLN A 138 -2.39 -12.42 -29.24
#